data_AF-A0A7X1P0K0-F1
#
_entry.id   AF-A0A7X1P0K0-F1
#
_cell.length_a   1.000
_cell.length_b   1.000
_cell.length_c   1.000
_cell.angle_alpha   90.00
_cell.angle_beta   90.00
_cell.angle_gamma   90.00
#
_symmetry.space_group_name_H-M   'P 1'
#
loop_
_entity.id
_entity.type
_entity.pdbx_description
1 polymer ?
#
loop_
_entity_poly.entity_id
_entity_poly.type
_entity_poly.pdbx_seq_one_letter_code
_entity_poly.pdbx_strand_id
1 'polypeptide(L)'
;MPTYPKSKLTGGSAIETRREPGHTAERSEDRVQSFLTRYASELRYEDLPAEAVHAAKVRIIDTLGALIAGFDGAPCRLARQVAADMQQANGATLLGTRKKTSLDMAAFVNATAARFPELTDTYHWPGSGSVLHPRRCQIALQWP
;
A
#
# COMPACT_ATOMS: atom_id res chain seq x y z
N MET A 1 -26.21 46.63 4.05
CA MET A 1 -24.73 46.63 4.22
C MET A 1 -24.37 47.40 5.47
N PRO A 2 -23.75 46.77 6.49
CA PRO A 2 -23.06 47.47 7.56
C PRO A 2 -21.53 47.31 7.42
N THR A 3 -20.83 48.43 7.48
CA THR A 3 -19.37 48.60 7.36
C THR A 3 -18.65 48.34 8.69
N TYR A 4 -17.57 47.57 8.67
CA TYR A 4 -16.66 47.34 9.81
C TYR A 4 -15.47 48.34 9.79
N PRO A 5 -15.00 48.85 10.94
CA PRO A 5 -13.92 49.81 11.00
C PRO A 5 -12.52 49.14 10.90
N LYS A 6 -11.61 49.76 10.14
CA LYS A 6 -10.21 49.33 10.04
C LYS A 6 -9.40 49.91 11.21
N SER A 7 -8.95 49.08 12.15
CA SER A 7 -7.94 49.44 13.14
C SER A 7 -6.54 49.32 12.52
N LYS A 8 -5.72 50.36 12.71
CA LYS A 8 -4.33 50.43 12.29
C LYS A 8 -3.47 49.60 13.24
N LEU A 9 -2.72 48.63 12.71
CA LEU A 9 -1.59 48.00 13.40
C LEU A 9 -0.30 48.51 12.75
N THR A 10 0.22 49.61 13.30
CA THR A 10 1.58 50.09 13.07
C THR A 10 2.49 49.50 14.13
N GLY A 11 3.62 48.91 13.71
CA GLY A 11 4.77 48.64 14.59
C GLY A 11 4.94 47.19 15.04
N GLY A 12 5.16 46.26 14.10
CA GLY A 12 5.71 44.95 14.41
C GLY A 12 7.23 45.05 14.64
N SER A 13 7.64 45.06 15.91
CA SER A 13 9.03 44.80 16.30
C SER A 13 9.45 43.42 15.76
N ALA A 14 10.63 43.36 15.14
CA ALA A 14 11.20 42.15 14.58
C ALA A 14 11.32 41.08 15.67
N ILE A 15 10.49 40.04 15.60
CA ILE A 15 10.69 38.82 16.37
C ILE A 15 11.81 38.07 15.68
N GLU A 16 13.03 38.29 16.15
CA GLU A 16 14.20 37.52 15.78
C GLU A 16 13.96 36.07 16.20
N THR A 17 13.50 35.24 15.26
CA THR A 17 13.39 33.80 15.44
C THR A 17 14.80 33.25 15.61
N ARG A 18 15.22 33.11 16.87
CA ARG A 18 16.39 32.32 17.26
C ARG A 18 16.23 30.95 16.61
N ARG A 19 17.01 30.68 15.56
CA ARG A 19 17.14 29.34 14.99
C ARG A 19 17.85 28.50 16.05
N GLU A 20 17.07 27.75 16.81
CA GLU A 20 17.61 26.71 17.68
C GLU A 20 18.46 25.77 16.82
N PRO A 21 19.70 25.45 17.24
CA PRO A 21 20.56 24.52 16.50
C PRO A 21 19.84 23.18 16.40
N GLY A 22 19.78 22.67 15.17
CA GLY A 22 19.06 21.46 14.80
C GLY A 22 19.35 20.34 15.77
N HIS A 23 18.29 19.79 16.35
CA HIS A 23 18.35 18.51 17.02
C HIS A 23 18.61 17.47 15.93
N THR A 24 19.89 17.17 15.68
CA THR A 24 20.27 15.95 14.95
C THR A 24 19.89 14.82 15.89
N ALA A 25 18.63 14.41 15.85
CA ALA A 25 18.18 13.20 16.49
C ALA A 25 19.03 12.09 15.88
N GLU A 26 20.01 11.57 16.63
CA GLU A 26 20.59 10.28 16.33
C GLU A 26 19.43 9.29 16.34
N ARG A 27 18.95 8.95 15.13
CA ARG A 27 17.90 7.97 14.93
C ARG A 27 18.51 6.65 15.38
N SER A 28 18.18 6.19 16.58
CA SER A 28 18.54 4.83 16.96
C SER A 28 17.77 3.90 16.01
N GLU A 29 18.48 3.36 15.03
CA GLU A 29 17.88 2.41 14.09
C GLU A 29 17.65 1.11 14.85
N ASP A 30 16.38 0.68 14.92
CA ASP A 30 16.04 -0.63 15.45
C ASP A 30 16.82 -1.68 14.65
N ARG A 31 17.54 -2.57 15.36
CA ARG A 31 18.33 -3.65 14.76
C ARG A 31 17.47 -4.50 13.82
N VAL A 32 16.20 -4.70 14.14
CA VAL A 32 15.26 -5.45 13.29
C VAL A 32 14.93 -4.65 12.03
N GLN A 33 14.65 -3.35 12.17
CA GLN A 33 14.40 -2.47 11.02
C GLN A 33 15.61 -2.41 10.08
N SER A 34 16.81 -2.23 10.64
CA SER A 34 18.05 -2.16 9.88
C SER A 34 18.33 -3.49 9.16
N PHE A 35 18.15 -4.62 9.84
CA PHE A 35 18.28 -5.95 9.23
C PHE A 35 17.31 -6.16 8.07
N LEU A 36 16.02 -5.87 8.25
CA LEU A 36 15.01 -6.05 7.19
C LEU A 36 15.26 -5.13 6.00
N THR A 37 15.66 -3.88 6.26
CA THR A 37 15.99 -2.91 5.22
C THR A 37 17.18 -3.39 4.39
N ARG A 38 18.25 -3.84 5.05
CA ARG A 38 19.43 -4.38 4.39
C ARG A 38 19.10 -5.64 3.60
N TYR A 39 18.42 -6.59 4.23
CA TYR A 39 18.00 -7.84 3.59
C TYR A 39 17.18 -7.56 2.32
N ALA A 40 16.16 -6.70 2.40
CA ALA A 40 15.32 -6.38 1.24
C ALA A 40 16.06 -5.62 0.12
N SER A 41 17.08 -4.83 0.47
CA SER A 41 17.85 -4.04 -0.50
C SER A 41 18.97 -4.83 -1.17
N GLU A 42 19.55 -5.82 -0.48
CA GLU A 42 20.68 -6.62 -0.96
C GLU A 42 20.27 -7.96 -1.58
N LEU A 43 19.03 -8.44 -1.34
CA LEU A 43 18.56 -9.73 -1.83
C LEU A 43 18.52 -9.77 -3.37
N ARG A 44 19.21 -10.75 -3.95
CA ARG A 44 19.19 -10.99 -5.40
C ARG A 44 18.40 -12.25 -5.73
N TYR A 45 17.95 -12.34 -6.98
CA TYR A 45 17.23 -13.51 -7.45
C TYR A 45 18.09 -14.78 -7.38
N GLU A 46 19.40 -14.65 -7.63
CA GLU A 46 20.35 -15.76 -7.59
C GLU A 46 20.54 -16.34 -6.18
N ASP A 47 20.24 -15.57 -5.13
CA ASP A 47 20.35 -16.00 -3.74
C ASP A 47 19.12 -16.82 -3.29
N LEU A 48 18.07 -16.88 -4.12
CA LEU A 48 16.84 -17.59 -3.80
C LEU A 48 16.97 -19.09 -4.07
N PRO A 49 16.61 -19.96 -3.11
CA PRO A 49 16.59 -21.38 -3.37
C PRO A 49 15.49 -21.74 -4.37
N ALA A 50 15.71 -22.82 -5.13
CA ALA A 50 14.84 -23.22 -6.22
C ALA A 50 13.39 -23.48 -5.74
N GLU A 51 13.22 -24.04 -4.54
CA GLU A 51 11.90 -24.24 -3.95
C GLU A 51 11.18 -22.91 -3.66
N ALA A 52 11.88 -21.87 -3.23
CA ALA A 52 11.29 -20.55 -2.97
C ALA A 52 10.86 -19.88 -4.27
N VAL A 53 11.67 -19.99 -5.33
CA VAL A 53 11.31 -19.50 -6.67
C VAL A 53 10.07 -20.22 -7.20
N HIS A 54 10.03 -21.55 -7.09
CA HIS A 54 8.89 -22.33 -7.52
C HIS A 54 7.62 -21.95 -6.74
N ALA A 55 7.73 -21.87 -5.42
CA ALA A 55 6.65 -21.48 -4.52
C ALA A 55 6.14 -20.05 -4.79
N ALA A 56 7.02 -19.13 -5.18
CA ALA A 56 6.65 -17.77 -5.59
C ALA A 56 5.88 -17.76 -6.92
N LYS A 57 6.31 -18.56 -7.91
CA LYS A 57 5.59 -18.69 -9.20
C LYS A 57 4.17 -19.22 -8.99
N VAL A 58 4.01 -20.27 -8.18
CA VAL A 58 2.69 -20.83 -7.84
C VAL A 58 1.79 -19.76 -7.23
N ARG A 59 2.29 -19.00 -6.25
CA ARG A 59 1.54 -17.90 -5.59
C ARG A 59 1.14 -16.78 -6.56
N ILE A 60 1.99 -16.44 -7.52
CA ILE A 60 1.66 -15.44 -8.55
C ILE A 60 0.51 -15.94 -9.42
N ILE A 61 0.57 -17.20 -9.86
CA ILE A 61 -0.48 -17.81 -10.68
C ILE A 61 -1.80 -17.90 -9.89
N ASP A 62 -1.74 -18.32 -8.62
CA ASP A 62 -2.89 -18.36 -7.71
C ASP A 62 -3.55 -16.97 -7.57
N THR A 63 -2.74 -15.94 -7.31
CA THR A 63 -3.23 -14.56 -7.18
C THR A 63 -3.92 -14.07 -8.46
N LEU A 64 -3.38 -14.42 -9.64
CA LEU A 64 -4.01 -14.09 -10.92
C LEU A 64 -5.33 -14.86 -11.13
N GLY A 65 -5.39 -16.13 -10.73
CA GLY A 65 -6.61 -16.93 -10.75
C GLY A 65 -7.70 -16.32 -9.86
N ALA A 66 -7.34 -15.96 -8.62
CA ALA A 66 -8.23 -15.28 -7.70
C ALA A 66 -8.69 -13.92 -8.25
N LEU A 67 -7.80 -13.15 -8.87
CA LEU A 67 -8.16 -11.88 -9.50
C LEU A 67 -9.22 -12.04 -10.59
N ILE A 68 -9.05 -13.04 -11.46
CA ILE A 68 -10.00 -13.33 -12.52
C ILE A 68 -11.34 -13.78 -11.92
N ALA A 69 -11.32 -14.64 -10.90
CA ALA A 69 -12.53 -15.08 -10.20
C ALA A 69 -13.28 -13.92 -9.50
N GLY A 70 -12.54 -12.96 -8.94
CA GLY A 70 -13.08 -11.79 -8.27
C GLY A 70 -13.46 -10.65 -9.20
N PHE A 71 -13.16 -10.73 -10.50
CA PHE A 71 -13.28 -9.61 -11.43
C PHE A 71 -14.70 -9.02 -11.45
N ASP A 72 -15.74 -9.85 -11.44
CA ASP A 72 -17.13 -9.37 -11.43
C ASP A 72 -17.72 -9.16 -10.05
N GLY A 73 -16.90 -9.18 -9.00
CA GLY A 73 -17.32 -8.83 -7.64
C GLY A 73 -17.88 -7.42 -7.54
N ALA A 74 -18.92 -7.23 -6.72
CA ALA A 74 -19.51 -5.90 -6.46
C ALA A 74 -18.47 -4.82 -6.06
N PRO A 75 -17.56 -5.06 -5.10
CA PRO A 75 -16.53 -4.07 -4.76
C PRO A 75 -15.50 -3.89 -5.88
N CYS A 76 -15.24 -4.92 -6.67
CA CYS A 76 -14.29 -4.87 -7.78
C CYS A 76 -14.81 -4.02 -8.94
N ARG A 77 -16.12 -4.10 -9.22
CA ARG A 77 -16.79 -3.22 -10.19
C ARG A 77 -16.75 -1.76 -9.74
N LEU A 78 -17.04 -1.48 -8.48
CA LEU A 78 -16.99 -0.12 -7.93
C LEU A 78 -15.57 0.45 -7.98
N ALA A 79 -14.57 -0.33 -7.58
CA ALA A 79 -13.17 0.08 -7.67
C ALA A 79 -12.76 0.40 -9.12
N ARG A 80 -13.21 -0.39 -10.11
CA ARG A 80 -12.98 -0.09 -11.54
C ARG A 80 -13.69 1.18 -12.01
N GLN A 81 -14.87 1.49 -11.48
CA GLN A 81 -15.56 2.74 -11.81
C GLN A 81 -14.78 3.94 -11.30
N VAL A 82 -14.31 3.91 -10.06
CA VAL A 82 -13.46 4.98 -9.50
C VAL A 82 -12.16 5.15 -10.30
N ALA A 83 -11.52 4.04 -10.69
CA ALA A 83 -10.32 4.09 -11.52
C ALA A 83 -10.59 4.59 -12.96
N ALA A 84 -11.83 4.52 -13.45
CA ALA A 84 -12.17 5.02 -14.78
C ALA A 84 -12.08 6.54 -14.87
N ASP A 85 -12.19 7.25 -13.75
CA ASP A 85 -12.11 8.71 -13.65
C ASP A 85 -10.65 9.22 -13.59
N MET A 86 -9.68 8.31 -13.36
CA MET A 86 -8.26 8.63 -13.15
C MET A 86 -7.35 8.08 -14.27
N GLN A 87 -7.85 8.07 -15.51
CA GLN A 87 -7.13 7.52 -16.66
C GLN A 87 -5.83 8.28 -16.95
N GLN A 88 -4.74 7.52 -17.14
CA GLN A 88 -3.44 8.05 -17.52
C GLN A 88 -2.81 7.16 -18.59
N ALA A 89 -2.32 7.78 -19.69
CA ALA A 89 -1.75 7.06 -20.82
C ALA A 89 -0.45 6.30 -20.46
N ASN A 90 0.37 6.88 -19.58
CA ASN A 90 1.59 6.28 -19.03
C ASN A 90 1.33 5.53 -17.70
N GLY A 91 0.09 5.11 -17.48
CA GLY A 91 -0.33 4.41 -16.27
C GLY A 91 -0.13 2.89 -16.30
N ALA A 92 -0.52 2.24 -15.21
CA ALA A 92 -0.56 0.78 -15.10
C ALA A 92 -1.91 0.23 -15.58
N THR A 93 -1.89 -1.05 -15.99
CA THR A 93 -3.06 -1.72 -16.59
C THR A 93 -3.98 -2.28 -15.50
N LEU A 94 -5.28 -2.07 -15.69
CA LEU A 94 -6.33 -2.75 -14.93
C LEU A 94 -6.48 -4.18 -15.45
N LEU A 95 -6.03 -5.15 -14.68
CA LEU A 95 -6.03 -6.56 -15.07
C LEU A 95 -7.47 -7.04 -15.35
N GLY A 96 -7.65 -7.75 -16.46
CA GLY A 96 -8.97 -8.10 -17.00
C GLY A 96 -9.61 -7.05 -17.92
N THR A 97 -8.94 -5.91 -18.17
CA THR A 97 -9.40 -4.90 -19.14
C THR A 97 -8.25 -4.39 -20.01
N ARG A 98 -8.57 -3.54 -21.00
CA ARG A 98 -7.57 -2.80 -21.81
C ARG A 98 -7.31 -1.37 -21.29
N LYS A 99 -7.89 -1.00 -20.15
CA LYS A 99 -7.79 0.36 -19.59
C LYS A 99 -6.51 0.52 -18.77
N LYS A 100 -5.95 1.74 -18.82
CA LYS A 100 -4.81 2.15 -18.00
C LYS A 100 -5.22 3.31 -17.08
N THR A 101 -4.72 3.28 -15.86
CA THR A 101 -4.96 4.28 -14.81
C THR A 101 -3.65 4.58 -14.08
N SER A 102 -3.64 5.57 -13.19
CA SER A 102 -2.50 5.82 -12.30
C SER A 102 -2.04 4.57 -11.54
N LEU A 103 -0.75 4.51 -11.19
CA LEU A 103 -0.09 3.33 -10.61
C LEU A 103 -0.77 2.85 -9.30
N ASP A 104 -1.08 3.81 -8.44
CA ASP A 104 -1.77 3.62 -7.17
C ASP A 104 -3.17 3.03 -7.37
N MET A 105 -3.95 3.58 -8.29
CA MET A 105 -5.30 3.08 -8.58
C MET A 105 -5.29 1.71 -9.24
N ALA A 106 -4.32 1.44 -10.13
CA ALA A 106 -4.20 0.13 -10.73
C ALA A 106 -3.87 -0.94 -9.68
N ALA A 107 -2.94 -0.63 -8.76
CA ALA A 107 -2.63 -1.52 -7.65
C ALA A 107 -3.84 -1.76 -6.75
N PHE A 108 -4.59 -0.71 -6.41
CA PHE A 108 -5.79 -0.80 -5.58
C PHE A 108 -6.87 -1.69 -6.22
N VAL A 109 -7.18 -1.48 -7.50
CA VAL A 109 -8.22 -2.27 -8.20
C VAL A 109 -7.79 -3.73 -8.35
N ASN A 110 -6.55 -3.98 -8.78
CA ASN A 110 -6.04 -5.33 -8.97
C ASN A 110 -5.98 -6.10 -7.64
N ALA A 111 -5.54 -5.46 -6.56
CA ALA A 111 -5.52 -6.06 -5.23
C ALA A 111 -6.93 -6.36 -4.70
N THR A 112 -7.89 -5.45 -4.93
CA THR A 112 -9.29 -5.65 -4.56
C THR A 112 -9.88 -6.85 -5.28
N ALA A 113 -9.64 -6.97 -6.59
CA ALA A 113 -10.10 -8.11 -7.39
C ALA A 113 -9.46 -9.43 -6.95
N ALA A 114 -8.17 -9.44 -6.63
CA ALA A 114 -7.48 -10.63 -6.14
C ALA A 114 -7.97 -11.08 -4.76
N ARG A 115 -8.33 -10.13 -3.88
CA ARG A 115 -8.69 -10.44 -2.49
C ARG A 115 -10.18 -10.73 -2.29
N PHE A 116 -11.06 -10.07 -3.03
CA PHE A 116 -12.51 -10.20 -2.87
C PHE A 116 -13.06 -11.63 -2.79
N PRO A 117 -12.63 -12.60 -3.64
CA PRO A 117 -13.21 -13.93 -3.60
C PRO A 117 -12.67 -14.80 -2.45
N GLU A 118 -11.67 -14.33 -1.70
CA GLU A 118 -11.03 -15.06 -0.59
C GLU A 118 -10.51 -16.46 -1.00
N LEU A 119 -10.07 -16.59 -2.26
CA LEU A 119 -9.53 -17.84 -2.83
C LEU A 119 -8.00 -17.93 -2.77
N THR A 120 -7.33 -16.93 -2.22
CA THR A 120 -5.87 -16.89 -2.15
C THR A 120 -5.34 -17.85 -1.09
N ASP A 121 -4.22 -18.52 -1.38
CA ASP A 121 -3.58 -19.51 -0.52
C ASP A 121 -3.52 -19.14 0.97
N THR A 122 -3.75 -20.14 1.82
CA THR A 122 -3.48 -20.02 3.25
C THR A 122 -2.09 -20.53 3.60
N TYR A 123 -1.33 -19.74 4.36
CA TYR A 123 -0.07 -20.18 4.94
C TYR A 123 -0.31 -20.87 6.29
N HIS A 124 0.09 -22.12 6.37
CA HIS A 124 0.07 -22.85 7.63
C HIS A 124 1.45 -22.76 8.27
N TRP A 125 1.52 -22.14 9.45
CA TRP A 125 2.70 -22.20 10.29
C TRP A 125 2.72 -23.53 11.05
N PRO A 126 3.82 -24.31 11.01
CA PRO A 126 3.93 -25.56 11.78
C PRO A 126 3.84 -25.25 13.29
N GLY A 127 2.76 -25.72 13.93
CA GLY A 127 2.55 -25.57 15.39
C GLY A 127 1.45 -24.60 15.81
N SER A 128 0.83 -23.86 14.89
CA SER A 128 -0.41 -23.12 15.19
C SER A 128 -1.62 -23.96 14.76
N GLY A 129 -2.44 -24.42 15.72
CA GLY A 129 -3.69 -25.15 15.46
C GLY A 129 -4.79 -24.33 14.75
N SER A 130 -4.46 -23.11 14.33
CA SER A 130 -5.34 -22.18 13.63
C SER A 130 -4.73 -21.84 12.28
N VAL A 131 -5.57 -21.87 11.26
CA VAL A 131 -5.30 -21.47 9.87
C VAL A 131 -5.06 -19.95 9.84
N LEU A 132 -3.85 -19.53 10.17
CA LEU A 132 -3.43 -18.13 10.13
C LEU A 132 -3.39 -17.71 8.67
N HIS A 133 -4.33 -16.87 8.24
CA HIS A 133 -4.21 -16.18 6.97
C HIS A 133 -3.03 -15.19 7.11
N PRO A 134 -1.87 -15.42 6.49
CA PRO A 134 -0.64 -14.63 6.70
C PRO A 134 -0.74 -13.20 6.13
N ARG A 135 -1.91 -12.81 5.62
CA ARG A 135 -2.21 -11.52 4.99
C ARG A 135 -3.41 -10.79 5.59
N ARG A 136 -3.83 -11.12 6.83
CA ARG A 136 -4.79 -10.25 7.55
C ARG A 136 -4.12 -8.91 7.91
N CYS A 137 -4.03 -8.00 6.95
CA CYS A 137 -4.16 -6.57 7.21
C CYS A 137 -5.63 -6.28 7.59
N GLN A 138 -6.10 -6.86 8.70
CA GLN A 138 -7.22 -6.30 9.45
C GLN A 138 -6.61 -5.33 10.48
N ILE A 139 -6.20 -4.16 10.00
CA ILE A 139 -6.05 -2.96 10.85
C ILE A 139 -7.24 -2.00 10.67
N ALA A 140 -8.19 -2.30 9.78
CA ALA A 140 -9.44 -1.56 9.70
C ALA A 140 -10.61 -2.51 10.00
N LEU A 141 -11.45 -2.10 10.94
CA LEU A 141 -12.81 -2.61 11.24
C LEU A 141 -13.03 -3.55 12.43
N GLN A 142 -12.12 -3.63 13.40
CA GLN A 142 -12.52 -4.03 14.76
C GLN A 142 -11.71 -3.26 15.82
N TRP A 143 -12.00 -1.97 15.95
CA TRP A 143 -11.79 -1.22 17.19
C TRP A 143 -13.19 -0.85 17.72
N PRO A 144 -13.46 -0.93 19.04
CA PRO A 144 -14.71 -0.46 19.62
C PRO A 144 -14.95 1.03 19.36
#